data_AF-A0A6L7CKV3-F1
#
_entry.id   AF-A0A6L7CKV3-F1
#
_cell.length_a   1.000
_cell.length_b   1.000
_cell.length_c   1.000
_cell.angle_alpha   90.00
_cell.angle_beta   90.00
_cell.angle_gamma   90.00
#
_symmetry.space_group_name_H-M   'P 1'
#
loop_
_entity.id
_entity.type
_entity.pdbx_description
1 polymer ?
#
loop_
_entity_poly.entity_id
_entity_poly.type
_entity_poly.pdbx_seq_one_letter_code
_entity_poly.pdbx_strand_id
1 'polypeptide(L)' 'TARNAWELGFNLVIAEDACSAASAEQHNNSINHIYPRIARVRSVEEILHAL' A
#
# COMPACT_ATOMS: atom_id res chain seq x y z
N THR A 1 -4.09 -6.79 7.22
CA THR A 1 -3.63 -5.59 7.94
C THR A 1 -4.20 -4.29 7.37
N ALA A 2 -3.87 -3.90 6.13
CA ALA A 2 -4.30 -2.61 5.56
C ALA A 2 -5.82 -2.34 5.64
N ARG A 3 -6.66 -3.31 5.24
CA ARG A 3 -8.13 -3.18 5.34
C ARG A 3 -8.62 -2.91 6.77
N ASN A 4 -8.15 -3.71 7.73
CA ASN A 4 -8.53 -3.55 9.14
C ASN A 4 -8.10 -2.17 9.69
N ALA A 5 -6.91 -1.70 9.33
CA ALA A 5 -6.46 -0.37 9.75
C ALA A 5 -7.32 0.76 9.12
N TRP A 6 -7.78 0.60 7.89
CA TRP A 6 -8.69 1.56 7.25
C TRP A 6 -10.05 1.57 7.96
N GLU A 7 -10.59 0.40 8.31
CA GLU A 7 -11.83 0.25 9.06
C GLU A 7 -11.74 0.86 10.48
N LEU A 8 -10.54 0.87 11.07
CA LEU A 8 -10.24 1.53 12.34
C LEU A 8 -9.95 3.04 12.23
N GLY A 9 -9.99 3.61 11.02
CA GLY A 9 -9.83 5.05 10.79
C GLY A 9 -8.38 5.56 10.72
N PHE A 10 -7.39 4.68 10.53
CA PHE A 10 -6.01 5.10 10.36
C PHE A 10 -5.76 5.73 8.98
N ASN A 11 -4.91 6.76 8.94
CA ASN A 11 -4.34 7.25 7.68
C ASN A 11 -3.22 6.30 7.24
N LEU A 12 -3.44 5.60 6.12
CA LEU A 12 -2.56 4.54 5.64
C LEU A 12 -1.64 5.03 4.51
N VAL A 13 -0.37 4.65 4.61
CA VAL A 13 0.61 4.73 3.53
C VAL A 13 1.19 3.33 3.33
N ILE A 14 1.21 2.85 2.09
CA ILE A 14 1.76 1.54 1.71
C ILE A 14 3.01 1.79 0.85
N ALA A 15 4.14 1.23 1.27
CA ALA A 15 5.38 1.18 0.51
C ALA A 15 5.31 0.01 -0.48
N GLU A 16 5.02 0.27 -1.76
CA GLU A 16 4.77 -0.80 -2.74
C GLU A 16 6.01 -1.64 -3.04
N ASP A 17 7.16 -0.99 -3.15
CA ASP A 17 8.49 -1.56 -3.38
C ASP A 17 9.08 -2.29 -2.16
N ALA A 18 8.39 -2.22 -1.01
CA ALA A 18 8.68 -3.01 0.19
C ALA A 18 7.65 -4.14 0.43
N CYS A 19 6.71 -4.37 -0.49
CA CYS A 19 5.72 -5.43 -0.41
C CYS A 19 5.98 -6.51 -1.47
N SER A 20 5.61 -7.76 -1.18
CA SER A 20 5.72 -8.87 -2.14
C SER A 20 4.46 -9.75 -2.13
N ALA A 21 4.27 -10.50 -3.21
CA ALA A 21 3.22 -11.50 -3.34
C ALA A 21 3.77 -12.72 -4.08
N ALA A 22 2.99 -13.81 -4.16
CA ALA A 22 3.41 -15.04 -4.83
C ALA A 22 3.52 -14.90 -6.36
N SER A 23 2.87 -13.88 -6.96
CA SER A 23 3.05 -13.52 -8.36
C SER A 23 2.97 -12.00 -8.57
N ALA A 24 3.57 -11.52 -9.65
CA ALA A 24 3.48 -10.12 -10.06
C ALA A 24 2.03 -9.68 -10.33
N GLU A 25 1.21 -10.58 -10.89
CA GLU A 25 -0.21 -10.30 -11.13
C GLU A 25 -0.97 -10.05 -9.82
N GLN A 26 -0.75 -10.88 -8.79
CA GLN A 26 -1.38 -10.70 -7.48
C GLN A 26 -0.92 -9.42 -6.78
N HIS A 27 0.38 -9.11 -6.87
CA HIS A 27 0.94 -7.87 -6.36
C HIS A 27 0.28 -6.66 -7.04
N ASN A 28 0.32 -6.62 -8.38
CA ASN A 28 -0.24 -5.54 -9.19
C ASN A 28 -1.75 -5.38 -8.99
N ASN A 29 -2.50 -6.47 -8.82
CA ASN A 29 -3.92 -6.37 -8.55
C ASN A 29 -4.21 -5.64 -7.22
N SER A 30 -3.40 -5.91 -6.19
CA SER A 30 -3.52 -5.26 -4.89
C SER A 30 -3.12 -3.78 -4.97
N ILE A 31 -1.97 -3.48 -5.59
CA ILE A 31 -1.42 -2.13 -5.77
C ILE A 31 -2.33 -1.24 -6.63
N ASN A 32 -2.86 -1.75 -7.74
CA ASN A 32 -3.59 -0.92 -8.71
C ASN A 32 -5.09 -0.81 -8.42
N HIS A 33 -5.70 -1.82 -7.79
CA HIS A 33 -7.16 -1.86 -7.65
C HIS A 33 -7.65 -1.86 -6.20
N ILE A 34 -6.87 -2.34 -5.24
CA ILE A 34 -7.35 -2.45 -3.84
C ILE A 34 -6.85 -1.27 -3.01
N TYR A 35 -5.53 -1.11 -2.89
CA TYR A 35 -4.94 -0.13 -1.99
C TYR A 35 -5.27 1.34 -2.31
N PRO A 36 -5.39 1.80 -3.57
CA PRO A 36 -5.69 3.20 -3.86
C PRO A 36 -7.04 3.69 -3.30
N ARG A 37 -7.93 2.75 -2.97
CA ARG A 37 -9.25 3.05 -2.37
C ARG A 37 -9.20 3.20 -0.85
N ILE A 38 -8.16 2.72 -0.18
CA ILE A 38 -8.08 2.62 1.29
C ILE A 38 -6.77 3.16 1.88
N ALA A 39 -5.78 3.49 1.05
CA ALA A 39 -4.46 3.94 1.45
C ALA A 39 -3.82 4.80 0.34
N ARG A 40 -2.76 5.54 0.69
CA ARG A 40 -1.84 6.15 -0.29
C ARG A 40 -0.73 5.14 -0.60
N VAL A 41 -0.54 4.82 -1.87
CA VAL A 41 0.55 3.94 -2.32
C VAL A 41 1.73 4.78 -2.76
N ARG A 42 2.93 4.50 -2.25
CA ARG A 42 4.18 5.25 -2.49
C ARG A 42 5.37 4.30 -2.53
N SER A 43 6.50 4.75 -3.07
CA SER A 43 7.78 4.06 -2.88
C SER A 43 8.34 4.33 -1.48
N VAL A 44 9.26 3.47 -1.01
CA VAL A 44 10.01 3.71 0.23
C VAL A 44 10.73 5.05 0.16
N GLU A 45 11.32 5.39 -0.99
CA GLU A 45 12.06 6.64 -1.16
C GLU A 45 11.14 7.87 -1.01
N GLU A 46 9.95 7.86 -1.64
CA GLU A 46 8.96 8.94 -1.46
C GLU A 46 8.52 9.09 0.00
N ILE A 47 8.39 7.98 0.73
CA ILE A 47 8.01 7.99 2.14
C ILE A 47 9.14 8.59 2.98
N LEU A 48 10.39 8.17 2.76
CA LEU A 48 11.55 8.70 3.49
C LEU A 48 11.74 10.20 3.24
N HIS A 49 11.47 10.68 2.02
CA HIS A 49 11.51 12.11 1.70
C HIS A 49 10.39 12.95 2.34
N ALA A 50 9.33 12.32 2.88
CA ALA A 50 8.18 12.99 3.49
C ALA A 50 8.24 13.07 5.03
N LEU A 51 9.32 12.57 5.65
CA LEU A 51 9.59 12.65 7.10
C LEU A 51 10.31 13.94 7.47
#